data_AF-A0AAN6UCB1-F1
#
_entry.id   AF-A0AAN6UCB1-F1
#
_cell.length_a   1.000
_cell.length_b   1.000
_cell.length_c   1.000
_cell.angle_alpha   90.00
_cell.angle_beta   90.00
_cell.angle_gamma   90.00
#
_symmetry.space_group_name_H-M   'P 1'
#
loop_
_entity.id
_entity.type
_entity.pdbx_description
1 polymer ?
#
loop_
_entity_poly.entity_id
_entity_poly.type
_entity_poly.pdbx_seq_one_letter_code
_entity_poly.pdbx_strand_id
1 'polypeptide(L)'
;MGNPQYISNGTCFYAPGKEADDSFLPCGNSAFGHAHCCVAGEMCLDQNACYSDRFGTTYLAGCSDMDYEDPRCPDKKAYQGTLVCFDTAAPTSPWHS
;
A
#
# COMPACT_ATOMS: atom_id res chain seq x y z
N MET A 1 11.87 25.08 -6.24
CA MET A 1 11.15 24.65 -5.02
C MET A 1 10.23 23.52 -5.43
N GLY A 2 10.32 22.34 -4.82
CA GLY A 2 9.47 21.20 -5.17
C GLY A 2 8.02 21.41 -4.72
N ASN A 3 7.06 20.83 -5.44
CA ASN A 3 5.65 20.85 -5.02
C ASN A 3 5.47 19.87 -3.84
N PRO A 4 5.06 20.33 -2.64
CA PRO A 4 4.98 19.51 -1.42
C PRO A 4 3.95 18.37 -1.50
N GLN A 5 3.03 18.42 -2.46
CA GLN A 5 2.06 17.34 -2.69
C GLN A 5 2.73 16.04 -3.15
N TYR A 6 3.91 16.12 -3.75
CA TYR A 6 4.67 14.96 -4.24
C TYR A 6 5.70 14.43 -3.23
N ILE A 7 5.71 14.94 -1.99
CA ILE A 7 6.57 14.45 -0.92
C ILE A 7 5.77 13.45 -0.09
N SER A 8 6.23 12.21 0.00
CA SER A 8 5.62 11.20 0.86
C SER A 8 5.57 11.66 2.32
N ASN A 9 4.36 11.81 2.86
CA ASN A 9 4.14 12.17 4.26
C ASN A 9 2.78 11.62 4.72
N GLY A 10 2.77 10.93 5.86
CA GLY A 10 1.56 10.32 6.43
C GLY A 10 1.82 8.93 7.01
N THR A 11 0.86 8.46 7.82
CA THR A 11 0.81 7.09 8.34
C THR A 11 0.09 6.20 7.33
N CYS A 12 0.54 4.96 7.18
CA CYS A 12 -0.07 3.97 6.32
C CYS A 12 -0.72 2.84 7.12
N PHE A 13 -1.83 2.32 6.60
CA PHE A 13 -2.61 1.23 7.18
C PHE A 13 -2.79 0.13 6.12
N TYR A 14 -2.56 -1.12 6.48
CA TYR A 14 -2.81 -2.25 5.58
C TYR A 14 -4.26 -2.74 5.66
N ALA A 15 -4.98 -2.43 6.73
CA ALA A 15 -6.40 -2.71 6.93
C ALA A 15 -7.00 -1.67 7.91
N PRO A 16 -8.33 -1.60 8.08
CA PRO A 16 -8.95 -0.66 9.01
C PRO A 16 -8.35 -0.73 10.43
N GLY A 17 -7.81 0.39 10.90
CA GLY A 17 -7.14 0.51 12.21
C GLY A 17 -5.86 -0.32 12.37
N LYS A 18 -5.30 -0.86 11.27
CA LYS A 18 -4.07 -1.67 11.28
C LYS A 18 -2.93 -0.95 10.59
N GLU A 19 -2.12 -0.25 11.38
CA GLU A 19 -0.94 0.47 10.91
C GLU A 19 0.05 -0.50 10.22
N ALA A 20 0.58 -0.07 9.09
CA ALA A 20 1.59 -0.78 8.33
C ALA A 20 2.99 -0.52 8.90
N ASP A 21 3.97 -1.30 8.46
CA ASP A 21 5.38 -1.06 8.78
C ASP A 21 5.85 0.30 8.24
N ASP A 22 6.82 0.93 8.91
CA ASP A 22 7.37 2.25 8.54
C ASP A 22 8.00 2.28 7.13
N SER A 23 8.27 1.11 6.52
CA SER A 23 8.68 1.01 5.12
C SER A 23 7.55 1.33 4.13
N PHE A 24 6.28 1.39 4.56
CA PHE A 24 5.18 1.81 3.71
C PHE A 24 5.01 3.31 3.76
N LEU A 25 5.12 3.95 2.60
CA LEU A 25 4.97 5.39 2.44
C LEU A 25 3.75 5.70 1.56
N PRO A 26 3.03 6.79 1.85
CA PRO A 26 1.94 7.23 0.99
C PRO A 26 2.49 7.70 -0.36
N CYS A 27 1.74 7.36 -1.41
CA CYS A 27 1.96 7.81 -2.77
C CYS A 27 1.51 9.26 -2.92
N GLY A 28 2.31 10.16 -2.34
CA GLY A 28 2.01 11.58 -2.18
C GLY A 28 1.91 11.96 -0.71
N ASN A 29 1.30 13.11 -0.45
CA ASN A 29 1.27 13.71 0.87
C ASN A 29 -0.13 13.64 1.49
N SER A 30 -0.30 12.86 2.55
CA SER A 30 -1.59 12.65 3.22
C SER A 30 -2.16 13.91 3.86
N ALA A 31 -1.34 14.94 4.10
CA ALA A 31 -1.81 16.24 4.57
C ALA A 31 -2.68 16.98 3.53
N PHE A 32 -2.60 16.59 2.25
CA PHE A 32 -3.46 17.10 1.17
C PHE A 32 -4.58 16.12 0.81
N GLY A 33 -4.71 15.03 1.56
CA GLY A 33 -5.75 14.00 1.46
C GLY A 33 -5.16 12.59 1.36
N HIS A 34 -5.98 11.59 1.70
CA HIS A 34 -5.58 10.18 1.70
C HIS A 34 -4.96 9.70 0.37
N ALA A 35 -4.10 8.70 0.48
CA ALA A 35 -3.42 8.11 -0.66
C ALA A 35 -3.21 6.62 -0.37
N HIS A 36 -3.15 5.81 -1.42
CA HIS A 36 -2.61 4.47 -1.29
C HIS A 36 -1.14 4.54 -0.86
N CYS A 37 -0.67 3.46 -0.24
CA CYS A 37 0.68 3.35 0.27
C CYS A 37 1.41 2.20 -0.41
N CYS A 38 2.68 2.41 -0.72
CA CYS A 38 3.58 1.43 -1.31
C CYS A 38 4.85 1.29 -0.46
N VAL A 39 5.58 0.20 -0.65
CA VAL A 39 6.91 0.05 -0.05
C VAL A 39 7.83 1.15 -0.58
N ALA A 40 8.62 1.75 0.30
CA ALA A 40 9.54 2.81 -0.02
C ALA A 40 10.50 2.40 -1.15
N GLY A 41 10.56 3.22 -2.20
CA GLY A 41 11.37 2.95 -3.40
C GLY A 41 10.65 2.19 -4.51
N GLU A 42 9.39 1.80 -4.32
CA GLU A 42 8.56 1.21 -5.38
C GLU A 42 7.69 2.25 -6.08
N MET A 43 7.16 1.90 -7.25
CA MET A 43 6.45 2.85 -8.10
C MET A 43 4.96 2.90 -7.76
N CYS A 44 4.45 4.11 -7.56
CA CYS A 44 3.02 4.39 -7.42
C CYS A 44 2.32 4.38 -8.78
N LEU A 45 1.16 3.75 -8.87
CA LEU A 45 0.34 3.68 -10.09
C LEU A 45 -1.04 4.32 -9.86
N ASP A 46 -1.64 4.84 -10.93
CA ASP A 46 -2.90 5.60 -10.89
C ASP A 46 -4.17 4.80 -10.50
N GLN A 47 -4.05 3.48 -10.25
CA GLN A 47 -5.15 2.62 -9.81
C GLN A 47 -5.02 2.17 -8.35
N ASN A 48 -4.45 3.04 -7.51
CA ASN A 48 -4.18 2.74 -6.10
C ASN A 48 -3.30 1.48 -5.92
N ALA A 49 -2.38 1.27 -6.86
CA ALA A 49 -1.56 0.07 -6.95
C ALA A 49 -0.06 0.43 -6.92
N CYS A 50 0.73 -0.55 -6.51
CA CYS A 50 2.17 -0.45 -6.40
C CYS A 50 2.82 -1.37 -7.42
N TYR A 51 3.92 -0.94 -8.03
CA TYR A 51 4.76 -1.79 -8.87
C TYR A 51 6.14 -1.96 -8.25
N SER A 52 6.47 -3.22 -7.95
CA SER A 52 7.81 -3.62 -7.53
C SER A 52 8.64 -3.96 -8.76
N ASP A 53 9.57 -3.08 -9.13
CA ASP A 53 10.54 -3.37 -10.20
C ASP A 53 11.45 -4.55 -9.83
N ARG A 54 11.76 -4.68 -8.54
CA ARG A 54 12.54 -5.81 -7.99
C ARG A 54 11.90 -7.16 -8.30
N PHE A 55 10.58 -7.25 -8.20
CA PHE A 55 9.84 -8.51 -8.37
C PHE A 55 9.01 -8.55 -9.66
N GLY A 56 9.07 -7.51 -10.50
CA GLY A 56 8.28 -7.39 -11.72
C GLY A 56 6.76 -7.51 -11.49
N THR A 57 6.27 -7.12 -10.31
CA THR A 57 4.90 -7.44 -9.86
C THR A 57 4.12 -6.18 -9.49
N THR A 58 2.86 -6.13 -9.93
CA THR A 58 1.88 -5.12 -9.49
C THR A 58 1.04 -5.69 -8.35
N TYR A 59 0.86 -4.93 -7.27
CA TYR A 59 0.16 -5.37 -6.08
C TYR A 59 -0.58 -4.22 -5.39
N LEU A 60 -1.49 -4.57 -4.49
CA LEU A 60 -2.20 -3.63 -3.62
C LEU A 60 -1.63 -3.77 -2.20
N ALA A 61 -1.42 -2.64 -1.52
CA ALA A 61 -0.70 -2.61 -0.25
C ALA A 61 -1.51 -1.97 0.89
N GLY A 62 -1.41 -0.65 1.02
CA GLY A 62 -2.01 0.08 2.13
C GLY A 62 -2.69 1.36 1.69
N CYS A 63 -3.25 2.07 2.67
CA CYS A 63 -3.86 3.38 2.52
C CYS A 63 -3.49 4.27 3.70
N SER A 64 -3.42 5.58 3.51
CA SER A 64 -3.24 6.53 4.61
C SER A 64 -4.55 6.95 5.28
N ASP A 65 -5.65 6.32 4.91
CA ASP A 65 -6.92 6.38 5.64
C ASP A 65 -6.95 5.26 6.68
N MET A 66 -7.15 5.64 7.95
CA MET A 66 -7.25 4.70 9.06
C MET A 66 -8.50 3.83 8.97
N ASP A 67 -9.60 4.37 8.43
CA ASP A 67 -10.88 3.67 8.32
C ASP A 67 -10.97 2.87 7.01
N TYR A 68 -10.07 3.13 6.06
CA TYR A 68 -9.97 2.46 4.77
C TYR A 68 -11.24 2.64 3.89
N GLU A 69 -11.92 3.77 4.03
CA GLU A 69 -13.16 4.10 3.33
C GLU A 69 -12.94 5.07 2.16
N ASP A 70 -11.79 5.75 2.11
CA ASP A 70 -11.46 6.66 1.02
C ASP A 70 -11.33 5.94 -0.34
N PRO A 71 -11.89 6.48 -1.44
CA PRO A 71 -11.79 5.87 -2.78
C PRO A 71 -10.36 5.79 -3.34
N ARG A 72 -9.38 6.49 -2.74
CA ARG A 72 -7.95 6.37 -3.06
C ARG A 72 -7.28 5.20 -2.34
N CYS A 73 -8.01 4.51 -1.47
CA CYS A 73 -7.56 3.25 -0.90
C CYS A 73 -7.67 2.11 -1.94
N PRO A 74 -6.75 1.14 -1.91
CA PRO A 74 -6.85 -0.05 -2.76
C PRO A 74 -8.09 -0.90 -2.43
N ASP A 75 -8.87 -1.33 -3.42
CA ASP A 75 -9.96 -2.29 -3.17
C ASP A 75 -9.43 -3.74 -3.10
N LYS A 76 -9.18 -4.20 -1.88
CA LYS A 76 -8.73 -5.58 -1.61
C LYS A 76 -9.86 -6.61 -1.67
N LYS A 77 -11.13 -6.19 -1.63
CA LYS A 77 -12.28 -7.12 -1.54
C LYS A 77 -12.45 -7.93 -2.82
N ALA A 78 -12.13 -7.33 -3.97
CA ALA A 78 -12.13 -8.00 -5.27
C ALA A 78 -11.18 -9.21 -5.33
N TYR A 79 -10.27 -9.33 -4.37
CA TYR A 79 -9.24 -10.36 -4.35
C TYR A 79 -9.39 -11.38 -3.21
N GLN A 80 -10.46 -11.33 -2.42
CA GLN A 80 -10.74 -12.25 -1.30
C GLN A 80 -11.12 -13.70 -1.73
N GLY A 81 -10.60 -14.16 -2.87
CA GLY A 81 -10.78 -15.52 -3.41
C GLY A 81 -9.74 -15.93 -4.45
N THR A 82 -8.85 -15.00 -4.83
CA THR A 82 -7.71 -15.24 -5.73
C THR A 82 -6.47 -14.92 -4.92
N LEU A 83 -5.51 -15.84 -4.86
CA LEU A 83 -4.18 -15.58 -4.25
C LEU A 83 -3.50 -14.41 -4.98
N VAL A 84 -3.77 -13.19 -4.52
CA VAL A 84 -2.92 -12.03 -4.75
C VAL A 84 -2.22 -11.73 -3.44
N CYS A 85 -1.00 -11.24 -3.53
CA CYS A 85 0.05 -11.38 -2.53
C CYS A 85 -0.19 -10.88 -1.08
N PHE A 86 -1.36 -10.41 -0.65
CA PHE A 86 -1.49 -9.76 0.67
C PHE A 86 -2.88 -9.92 1.32
N ASP A 87 -2.99 -10.81 2.32
CA ASP A 87 -3.72 -10.55 3.58
C ASP A 87 -3.73 -11.74 4.57
N THR A 88 -3.26 -12.94 4.21
CA THR A 88 -2.96 -13.92 5.24
C THR A 88 -1.62 -13.55 5.86
N ALA A 89 -1.60 -13.21 7.15
CA ALA A 89 -0.47 -13.55 8.00
C ALA A 89 0.03 -14.92 7.54
N ALA A 90 1.22 -14.97 6.94
CA ALA A 90 1.73 -16.18 6.34
C ALA A 90 1.59 -17.30 7.38
N PRO A 91 0.81 -18.37 7.14
CA PRO A 91 1.02 -19.58 7.90
C PRO A 91 2.39 -20.09 7.44
N THR A 92 3.45 -19.63 8.11
CA THR A 92 4.80 -20.20 8.11
C THR A 92 5.06 -21.12 6.92
N SER A 93 5.21 -20.59 5.71
CA SER A 93 5.78 -21.40 4.65
C SER A 93 7.28 -21.47 4.94
N PRO A 94 7.81 -22.64 5.30
CA PRO A 94 9.20 -22.77 5.61
C PRO A 94 9.97 -22.58 4.30
N TRP A 95 10.85 -21.59 4.28
CA TRP A 95 12.04 -21.71 3.46
C TRP A 95 12.75 -23.01 3.89
N HIS A 96 12.60 -24.07 3.11
CA HIS A 96 13.52 -25.19 3.10
C HIS A 96 13.65 -25.71 1.65
N SER A 97 14.89 -25.53 1.17
CA SER A 97 15.59 -26.24 0.09
C SER A 97 15.13 -26.02 -1.35
#